data_AF-A0A4S2HFS4-F1
#
_entry.id   AF-A0A4S2HFS4-F1
#
_cell.length_a   1.000
_cell.length_b   1.000
_cell.length_c   1.000
_cell.angle_alpha   90.00
_cell.angle_beta   90.00
_cell.angle_gamma   90.00
#
_symmetry.space_group_name_H-M   'P 1'
#
loop_
_entity.id
_entity.type
_entity.pdbx_description
1 polymer ?
#
loop_
_entity_poly.entity_id
_entity_poly.type
_entity_poly.pdbx_seq_one_letter_code
_entity_poly.pdbx_strand_id
1 'polypeptide(L)'
;MSVVIKDGSWIDARILHKELGVGKKFTDWIKGKIKKYEFINGEDYKLTFTKTGERKNVKVNCYSLTLDMAKELSMVENEFLDIDN
;
A
#
# COMPACT_ATOMS: atom_id res chain seq x y z
N MET A 1 -19.27 6.57 19.45
CA MET A 1 -18.35 7.28 18.54
C MET A 1 -18.36 6.56 17.21
N SER A 2 -19.16 7.03 16.26
CA SER A 2 -19.23 6.44 14.93
C SER A 2 -17.97 6.85 14.19
N VAL A 3 -17.04 5.91 13.98
CA VAL A 3 -15.90 6.11 13.10
C VAL A 3 -16.48 6.30 11.70
N VAL A 4 -16.53 7.55 11.27
CA VAL A 4 -16.87 7.93 9.91
C VAL A 4 -15.70 7.47 9.05
N ILE A 5 -15.75 6.22 8.59
CA ILE A 5 -14.93 5.76 7.48
C ILE A 5 -15.34 6.57 6.27
N LYS A 6 -14.57 7.62 6.01
CA LYS A 6 -14.74 8.53 4.88
C LYS A 6 -14.42 7.73 3.61
N ASP A 7 -15.43 7.54 2.75
CA ASP A 7 -15.45 6.85 1.44
C ASP A 7 -14.46 7.42 0.39
N GLY A 8 -13.19 7.57 0.75
CA GLY A 8 -12.13 8.08 -0.11
C GLY A 8 -10.78 8.11 0.60
N SER A 9 -10.57 7.21 1.55
CA SER A 9 -9.37 7.17 2.38
C SER A 9 -8.27 6.39 1.65
N TRP A 10 -7.35 7.12 1.02
CA TRP A 10 -6.13 6.54 0.49
C TRP A 10 -5.22 6.14 1.65
N ILE A 11 -4.74 4.90 1.65
CA ILE A 11 -3.84 4.36 2.67
C ILE A 11 -2.42 4.32 2.10
N ASP A 12 -1.44 4.71 2.90
CA ASP A 12 -0.03 4.56 2.52
C ASP A 12 0.33 3.07 2.43
N ALA A 13 0.73 2.61 1.25
CA ALA A 13 1.08 1.21 1.01
C ALA A 13 2.23 0.74 1.91
N ARG A 14 3.06 1.67 2.40
CA ARG A 14 4.13 1.38 3.38
C ARG A 14 3.60 1.06 4.76
N ILE A 15 2.51 1.72 5.17
CA ILE A 15 1.81 1.39 6.42
C ILE A 15 1.22 -0.01 6.25
N LEU A 16 0.49 -0.26 5.16
CA LEU A 16 -0.08 -1.58 4.88
C LEU A 16 0.97 -2.69 4.89
N HIS A 17 2.11 -2.49 4.21
CA HIS A 17 3.22 -3.44 4.22
C HIS A 17 3.76 -3.72 5.63
N LYS A 18 3.81 -2.70 6.47
CA LYS A 18 4.26 -2.81 7.87
C LYS A 18 3.22 -3.56 8.72
N GLU A 19 1.94 -3.24 8.57
CA GLU A 19 0.83 -3.90 9.27
C GLU A 19 0.73 -5.39 8.89
N LEU A 20 0.93 -5.71 7.61
CA LEU A 20 0.97 -7.09 7.12
C LEU A 20 2.25 -7.84 7.52
N GLY A 21 3.27 -7.15 8.03
CA GLY A 21 4.53 -7.78 8.45
C GLY A 21 5.27 -8.49 7.31
N VAL A 22 5.07 -8.09 6.05
CA VAL A 22 5.65 -8.79 4.90
C VAL A 22 7.17 -8.68 4.92
N GLY A 23 7.88 -9.81 4.92
CA GLY A 23 9.35 -9.85 4.93
C GLY A 23 10.04 -9.46 3.61
N LYS A 24 9.26 -9.17 2.56
CA LYS A 24 9.78 -8.75 1.25
C LYS A 24 10.15 -7.27 1.26
N LYS A 25 11.01 -6.85 0.33
CA LYS A 25 11.31 -5.41 0.15
C LYS A 25 10.06 -4.71 -0.37
N PHE A 26 9.65 -3.61 0.26
CA PHE A 26 8.46 -2.83 -0.11
C PHE A 26 8.32 -2.58 -1.63
N THR A 27 9.40 -2.15 -2.29
CA THR A 27 9.40 -1.88 -3.74
C THR A 27 9.13 -3.12 -4.58
N ASP A 28 9.64 -4.27 -4.17
CA ASP A 28 9.44 -5.54 -4.87
C ASP A 28 8.00 -6.05 -4.62
N TRP A 29 7.54 -5.96 -3.38
CA TRP A 29 6.19 -6.30 -2.98
C TRP A 29 5.14 -5.48 -3.74
N ILE A 30 5.23 -4.14 -3.71
CA ILE A 30 4.25 -3.28 -4.38
C ILE A 30 4.27 -3.47 -5.90
N LYS A 31 5.43 -3.68 -6.52
CA LYS A 31 5.53 -4.03 -7.95
C LYS A 31 4.86 -5.37 -8.24
N GLY A 32 5.06 -6.36 -7.37
CA GLY A 32 4.38 -7.65 -7.47
C GLY A 32 2.86 -7.50 -7.36
N LYS A 33 2.37 -6.65 -6.46
CA LYS A 33 0.93 -6.36 -6.33
C LYS A 33 0.36 -5.64 -7.55
N ILE A 34 1.00 -4.57 -7.99
CA ILE A 34 0.60 -3.85 -9.21
C ILE A 34 0.58 -4.80 -10.42
N LYS A 35 1.54 -5.72 -10.53
CA LYS A 35 1.55 -6.70 -11.63
C LYS A 35 0.48 -7.80 -11.47
N LYS A 36 0.23 -8.28 -10.25
CA LYS A 36 -0.74 -9.36 -9.99
C LYS A 36 -2.18 -8.91 -10.16
N TYR A 37 -2.49 -7.69 -9.76
CA TYR A 37 -3.83 -7.11 -9.80
C TYR A 37 -3.99 -6.08 -10.93
N GLU A 38 -2.96 -5.89 -11.75
CA GLU A 38 -2.93 -4.93 -12.86
C GLU A 38 -3.36 -3.51 -12.48
N PHE A 39 -2.96 -3.06 -11.27
CA PHE A 39 -3.38 -1.76 -10.74
C PHE A 39 -3.04 -0.60 -11.67
N ILE A 40 -3.98 0.32 -11.82
CA ILE A 40 -3.86 1.49 -12.68
C ILE A 40 -3.40 2.70 -11.84
N ASN A 41 -2.35 3.37 -12.32
CA ASN A 41 -1.84 4.57 -11.67
C ASN A 41 -2.83 5.74 -11.85
N GLY A 42 -3.29 6.32 -10.74
CA GLY A 42 -4.28 7.39 -10.71
C GLY A 42 -5.68 6.94 -10.31
N GLU A 43 -5.99 5.64 -10.50
CA GLU A 43 -7.28 5.02 -10.15
C GLU A 43 -7.14 4.15 -8.90
N ASP A 44 -6.35 3.07 -8.96
CA ASP A 44 -6.21 2.10 -7.87
C ASP A 44 -5.06 2.44 -6.91
N TYR A 45 -3.99 3.03 -7.45
CA TYR A 45 -2.85 3.50 -6.67
C TYR A 45 -2.37 4.86 -7.16
N LYS A 46 -1.81 5.66 -6.25
CA LYS A 46 -1.21 6.95 -6.54
C LYS A 46 0.22 6.98 -6.06
N LEU A 47 1.13 7.27 -6.98
CA LEU A 47 2.52 7.56 -6.66
C LEU A 47 2.68 9.07 -6.44
N THR A 48 2.91 9.47 -5.20
CA THR A 48 3.21 10.86 -4.83
C THR A 48 4.68 11.00 -4.46
N PHE A 49 5.33 12.01 -5.02
CA PHE A 49 6.70 12.37 -4.66
C PHE A 49 6.66 13.51 -3.64
N THR A 50 6.72 13.18 -2.36
CA THR A 50 6.78 14.19 -1.31
C THR A 50 8.24 14.59 -1.09
N LYS A 51 8.51 15.90 -1.14
CA LYS A 51 9.82 16.46 -0.75
C LYS A 51 9.78 16.67 0.76
N THR A 52 10.28 15.72 1.52
CA THR A 52 10.36 15.84 2.98
C THR A 52 11.82 16.01 3.39
N GLY A 53 12.15 17.20 3.92
CA GLY A 53 13.44 17.50 4.56
C GLY A 53 13.85 18.97 4.46
N GLU A 54 14.41 19.51 5.55
CA GLU A 54 15.10 20.82 5.58
C GLU A 54 16.20 20.92 4.51
N ARG A 55 16.78 19.77 4.13
CA ARG A 55 17.63 19.61 2.95
C ARG A 55 16.77 19.08 1.80
N LYS A 56 16.41 19.98 0.87
CA LYS A 56 15.48 19.81 -0.28
C LYS A 56 15.76 18.64 -1.26
N ASN A 57 16.62 17.68 -0.96
CA ASN A 57 17.10 16.67 -1.91
C ASN A 57 16.60 15.23 -1.64
N VAL A 58 15.91 14.95 -0.53
CA VAL A 58 15.36 13.60 -0.29
C VAL A 58 13.98 13.51 -0.92
N LYS A 59 13.90 12.90 -2.10
CA LYS A 59 12.64 12.52 -2.74
C LYS A 59 12.17 11.21 -2.10
N VAL A 60 11.04 11.24 -1.42
CA VAL A 60 10.43 10.02 -0.87
C VAL A 60 9.31 9.59 -1.80
N ASN A 61 9.41 8.37 -2.31
CA ASN A 61 8.34 7.76 -3.09
C ASN A 61 7.24 7.29 -2.11
N CYS A 62 6.10 7.97 -2.10
CA CYS A 62 4.92 7.61 -1.32
C CYS A 62 3.93 6.94 -2.26
N TYR A 63 3.59 5.67 -1.98
CA TYR A 63 2.56 4.96 -2.71
C TYR A 63 1.31 4.97 -1.85
N SER A 64 0.21 5.46 -2.40
CA SER A 64 -1.09 5.47 -1.73
C SER A 64 -2.03 4.53 -2.48
N LEU A 65 -2.62 3.57 -1.79
CA LEU A 65 -3.61 2.63 -2.33
C LEU A 65 -4.99 3.05 -1.86
N THR A 66 -6.04 2.70 -2.58
CA THR A 66 -7.40 2.84 -2.06
C THR A 66 -7.61 1.88 -0.88
N LEU A 67 -8.50 2.27 0.05
CA LEU A 67 -8.86 1.42 1.20
C LEU A 67 -9.36 0.05 0.75
N ASP A 68 -10.10 -0.01 -0.35
CA ASP A 68 -10.65 -1.24 -0.89
C ASP A 68 -9.52 -2.19 -1.32
N MET A 69 -8.56 -1.69 -2.10
CA MET A 69 -7.38 -2.45 -2.51
C MET A 69 -6.52 -2.88 -1.31
N ALA A 70 -6.41 -2.03 -0.28
CA ALA A 70 -5.71 -2.38 0.94
C ALA A 70 -6.40 -3.54 1.68
N LYS A 71 -7.74 -3.57 1.74
CA LYS A 71 -8.51 -4.67 2.33
C LYS A 71 -8.33 -5.95 1.54
N GLU A 72 -8.47 -5.90 0.22
CA GLU A 72 -8.29 -7.07 -0.64
C GLU A 72 -6.89 -7.66 -0.49
N LEU A 73 -5.86 -6.80 -0.51
CA LEU A 73 -4.48 -7.23 -0.25
C LEU A 73 -4.31 -7.87 1.12
N SER A 74 -4.94 -7.31 2.15
CA SER A 74 -4.88 -7.86 3.49
C SER A 74 -5.57 -9.21 3.60
N MET A 75 -6.71 -9.39 2.93
CA MET A 75 -7.43 -10.67 2.92
C MET A 75 -6.64 -11.73 2.18
N VAL A 76 -6.11 -11.42 0.99
CA VAL A 76 -5.36 -12.39 0.18
C VAL A 76 -4.04 -12.78 0.84
N GLU A 77 -3.29 -11.83 1.41
CA GLU A 77 -2.03 -12.17 2.08
C GLU A 77 -2.25 -12.92 3.40
N ASN A 78 -3.34 -12.63 4.12
CA ASN A 78 -3.68 -13.36 5.34
C ASN A 78 -4.20 -14.77 5.04
N GLU A 79 -5.00 -14.95 3.98
CA GLU A 79 -5.46 -16.28 3.56
C GLU A 79 -4.31 -17.14 3.02
N PHE A 80 -3.33 -16.53 2.33
CA PHE A 80 -2.16 -17.24 1.83
C PHE A 80 -1.18 -17.68 2.93
N LEU A 81 -1.28 -17.12 4.15
CA LEU A 81 -0.39 -17.43 5.28
C LEU A 81 -0.75 -18.71 6.04
N ASP A 82 -1.85 -19.39 5.71
CA ASP A 82 -2.30 -20.62 6.39
C ASP A 82 -1.97 -21.94 5.65
N ILE A 83 -1.22 -21.90 4.54
CA ILE A 83 -0.93 -23.12 3.73
C ILE A 83 0.53 -23.61 3.84
N ASP A 84 1.43 -22.89 4.50
CA ASP A 84 2.85 -23.25 4.60
C ASP A 84 3.34 -23.39 6.06
N ASN A 85 2.65 -24.19 6.88
CA ASN A 85 3.20 -24.71 8.15
C ASN A 85 2.86 -26.18 8.39
#